data_AF-A0A1S3IX17-F1
#
_entry.id   AF-A0A1S3IX17-F1
#
_cell.length_a   1.000
_cell.length_b   1.000
_cell.length_c   1.000
_cell.angle_alpha   90.00
_cell.angle_beta   90.00
_cell.angle_gamma   90.00
#
_symmetry.space_group_name_H-M   'P 1'
#
loop_
_entity.id
_entity.type
_entity.pdbx_description
1 polymer ?
#
loop_
_entity_poly.entity_id
_entity_poly.type
_entity_poly.pdbx_seq_one_letter_code
_entity_poly.pdbx_strand_id
1 'polypeptide(L)'
;MFTSLLRRVLQPKKIIQTSRRNLFASQQLFSPTKSDNLPEHSDEVLHAPLYMFTEEETMMKETVAKLAKDKIEPLVREMDEKSQMDPSVIKALFENGVRRSYYAN
;
A
#
# COMPACT_ATOMS: atom_id res chain seq x y z
N MET A 1 -56.46 5.59 33.25
CA MET A 1 -56.58 7.04 32.97
C MET A 1 -55.24 7.50 32.38
N PHE A 2 -54.93 7.13 31.14
CA PHE A 2 -55.13 7.94 29.92
C PHE A 2 -54.55 9.37 30.00
N THR A 3 -53.39 9.50 29.36
CA THR A 3 -52.99 10.60 28.45
C THR A 3 -53.01 12.05 28.95
N SER A 4 -51.81 12.56 29.20
CA SER A 4 -51.42 13.92 28.81
C SER A 4 -49.90 13.93 28.58
N LEU A 5 -49.49 13.41 27.44
CA LEU A 5 -49.02 14.20 26.30
C LEU A 5 -47.59 14.74 26.47
N LEU A 6 -46.67 14.03 25.81
CA LEU A 6 -45.57 14.54 25.00
C LEU A 6 -45.48 16.08 24.93
N ARG A 7 -44.49 16.64 25.62
CA ARG A 7 -43.82 17.87 25.19
C ARG A 7 -42.41 17.93 25.74
N ARG A 8 -41.44 17.50 24.93
CA ARG A 8 -40.20 18.24 24.65
C ARG A 8 -39.38 17.49 23.62
N VAL A 9 -39.86 17.66 22.40
CA VAL A 9 -39.09 17.64 21.16
C VAL A 9 -37.83 18.51 21.31
N LEU A 10 -36.74 17.96 20.78
CA LEU A 10 -35.46 18.61 20.42
C LEU A 10 -34.74 19.39 21.52
N GLN A 11 -33.81 18.71 22.18
CA GLN A 11 -32.57 19.37 22.58
C GLN A 11 -31.51 19.02 21.52
N PRO A 12 -30.95 19.98 20.78
CA PRO A 12 -29.80 19.70 19.93
C PRO A 12 -28.64 19.26 20.83
N LYS A 13 -28.08 18.08 20.55
CA LYS A 13 -26.79 17.64 21.10
C LYS A 13 -25.81 18.80 20.94
N LYS A 14 -25.25 19.31 22.03
CA LYS A 14 -24.02 20.09 21.96
C LYS A 14 -22.94 19.14 21.45
N ILE A 15 -22.76 19.12 20.15
CA ILE A 15 -21.62 18.50 19.50
C ILE A 15 -20.43 19.26 20.04
N ILE A 16 -19.64 18.59 20.85
CA ILE A 16 -18.36 19.07 21.32
C ILE A 16 -17.56 19.41 20.07
N GLN A 17 -17.42 20.70 19.79
CA GLN A 17 -16.52 21.21 18.78
C GLN A 17 -15.11 21.01 19.33
N THR A 18 -14.59 19.79 19.20
CA THR A 18 -13.16 19.52 19.39
C THR A 18 -12.44 20.27 18.29
N SER A 19 -12.09 21.52 18.62
CA SER A 19 -11.07 22.30 17.94
C SER A 19 -9.91 21.36 17.65
N ARG A 20 -9.74 20.95 16.38
CA ARG A 20 -8.50 20.36 15.90
C ARG A 20 -7.45 21.45 16.05
N ARG A 21 -6.83 21.49 17.23
CA ARG A 21 -5.61 22.25 17.44
C ARG A 21 -4.61 21.65 16.47
N ASN A 22 -4.25 22.43 15.45
CA ASN A 22 -3.10 22.18 14.61
C ASN A 22 -1.88 22.08 15.53
N LEU A 23 -1.45 20.86 15.84
CA LEU A 23 -0.22 20.55 16.55
C LEU A 23 0.96 20.62 15.56
N PHE A 24 1.14 21.78 14.93
CA PHE A 24 2.43 22.14 14.31
C PHE A 24 3.30 22.80 15.38
N ALA A 25 3.57 22.08 16.47
CA ALA A 25 4.41 22.59 17.56
C ALA A 25 4.94 21.44 18.42
N SER A 26 5.73 20.55 17.82
CA SER A 26 6.84 19.83 18.46
C SER A 26 7.51 18.92 17.43
N GLN A 27 8.20 19.53 16.47
CA GLN A 27 9.38 18.87 15.90
C GLN A 27 10.47 18.97 16.98
N GLN A 28 10.47 18.03 17.90
CA GLN A 28 11.56 17.87 18.86
C GLN A 28 12.60 16.92 18.27
N LEU A 29 13.59 17.55 17.63
CA LEU A 29 15.02 17.35 17.87
C LEU A 29 15.54 15.90 17.76
N PHE A 30 15.77 15.46 16.52
CA PHE A 30 16.93 14.63 16.22
C PHE A 30 17.88 15.47 15.38
N SER A 31 18.96 15.97 16.00
CA SER A 31 20.10 16.51 15.26
C SER A 31 21.01 15.34 14.88
N PRO A 32 21.21 15.00 13.59
CA PRO A 32 22.31 14.14 13.23
C PRO A 32 23.60 14.94 13.48
N THR A 33 24.49 14.38 14.27
CA THR A 33 25.86 14.87 14.40
C THR A 33 26.47 14.99 13.01
N LYS A 34 26.88 16.21 12.62
CA LYS A 34 27.69 16.44 11.42
C LYS A 34 28.95 15.58 11.52
N SER A 35 29.00 14.48 10.78
CA SER A 35 30.24 13.81 10.42
C SER A 35 30.73 14.46 9.13
N ASP A 36 31.83 15.21 9.23
CA ASP A 36 32.46 15.88 8.10
C ASP A 36 32.88 14.86 7.01
N ASN A 37 32.52 15.19 5.77
CA ASN A 37 32.96 14.61 4.49
C ASN A 37 32.24 13.35 3.97
N LEU A 38 30.95 13.47 3.65
CA LEU A 38 30.32 12.69 2.57
C LEU A 38 29.77 13.68 1.53
N PRO A 39 30.03 13.50 0.21
CA PRO A 39 29.52 14.41 -0.81
C PRO A 39 27.99 14.45 -0.71
N GLU A 40 27.50 15.61 -0.32
CA GLU A 40 26.10 15.96 -0.18
C GLU A 40 25.50 16.03 -1.59
N HIS A 41 24.95 14.91 -2.07
CA HIS A 41 23.89 14.93 -3.08
C HIS A 41 22.57 15.12 -2.33
N SER A 42 22.36 16.32 -1.77
CA SER A 42 21.08 16.74 -1.24
C SER A 42 20.17 17.07 -2.43
N ASP A 43 19.79 16.04 -3.19
CA ASP A 43 18.48 16.09 -3.82
C ASP A 43 17.49 16.12 -2.65
N GLU A 44 16.79 17.24 -2.44
CA GLU A 44 15.57 17.26 -1.64
C GLU A 44 14.58 16.32 -2.33
N VAL A 45 14.71 15.01 -2.09
CA VAL A 45 13.77 14.01 -2.59
C VAL A 45 12.50 14.19 -1.77
N LEU A 46 11.63 15.07 -2.24
CA LEU A 46 10.24 15.11 -1.80
C LEU A 46 9.67 13.71 -2.07
N HIS A 47 9.58 12.89 -1.03
CA HIS A 47 9.07 11.54 -1.15
C HIS A 47 7.60 11.60 -1.59
N ALA A 48 7.35 11.18 -2.83
CA ALA A 48 5.99 10.91 -3.28
C ALA A 48 5.35 9.85 -2.36
N PRO A 49 4.03 9.88 -2.17
CA PRO A 49 3.35 8.84 -1.40
C PRO A 49 3.69 7.45 -1.95
N LEU A 50 3.92 6.46 -1.08
CA LEU A 50 4.30 5.08 -1.45
C LEU A 50 3.34 4.37 -2.41
N TYR A 51 2.12 4.88 -2.55
CA TYR A 51 1.10 4.34 -3.45
C TYR A 51 1.08 5.01 -4.83
N MET A 52 1.91 6.03 -5.05
CA MET A 52 2.08 6.68 -6.34
C MET A 52 3.18 5.96 -7.10
N PHE A 53 2.80 5.34 -8.22
CA PHE A 53 3.71 4.61 -9.09
C PHE A 53 4.09 5.47 -10.29
N THR A 54 5.28 5.25 -10.81
CA THR A 54 5.68 5.73 -12.14
C THR A 54 4.86 5.03 -13.23
N GLU A 55 4.89 5.56 -14.45
CA GLU A 55 4.23 4.94 -15.59
C GLU A 55 4.76 3.52 -15.85
N GLU A 56 6.07 3.33 -15.77
CA GLU A 56 6.73 2.03 -15.92
C GLU A 56 6.27 1.01 -14.86
N GLU A 57 6.28 1.40 -13.58
CA GLU A 57 5.81 0.54 -12.50
C GLU A 57 4.33 0.19 -12.64
N THR A 58 3.51 1.12 -13.12
CA THR A 58 2.08 0.90 -13.39
C THR A 58 1.89 -0.12 -14.51
N MET A 59 2.61 0.03 -15.63
CA MET A 59 2.59 -0.95 -16.73
C MET A 59 3.05 -2.34 -16.27
N MET A 60 4.12 -2.40 -15.47
CA MET A 60 4.60 -3.66 -14.89
C MET A 60 3.52 -4.31 -14.01
N LYS A 61 2.91 -3.54 -13.11
CA LYS A 61 1.82 -4.01 -12.24
C LYS A 61 0.66 -4.59 -13.05
N GLU A 62 0.22 -3.91 -14.10
CA GLU A 62 -0.87 -4.38 -14.96
C GLU A 62 -0.53 -5.67 -15.71
N THR A 63 0.70 -5.78 -16.21
CA THR A 63 1.19 -6.96 -16.92
C THR A 63 1.20 -8.18 -16.00
N VAL A 64 1.75 -8.02 -14.80
CA VAL A 64 1.78 -9.08 -13.79
C VAL A 64 0.37 -9.44 -13.32
N ALA A 65 -0.53 -8.47 -13.18
CA ALA A 65 -1.92 -8.72 -12.80
C ALA A 65 -2.67 -9.56 -13.85
N LYS A 66 -2.43 -9.30 -15.15
CA LYS A 66 -3.00 -10.10 -16.25
C LYS A 66 -2.46 -11.53 -16.23
N LEU A 67 -1.14 -11.69 -16.09
CA LEU A 67 -0.51 -13.00 -15.98
C LEU A 67 -1.11 -13.84 -14.83
N ALA A 68 -1.32 -13.22 -13.67
CA ALA A 68 -1.89 -13.88 -12.51
C ALA A 68 -3.32 -14.39 -12.79
N LYS A 69 -4.18 -13.57 -13.40
CA LYS A 69 -5.57 -13.96 -13.73
C LYS A 69 -5.64 -15.03 -14.81
N ASP A 70 -4.86 -14.88 -15.88
CA ASP A 70 -5.01 -15.71 -17.06
C ASP A 70 -4.32 -17.08 -16.92
N LYS A 71 -3.21 -17.15 -16.18
CA LYS A 71 -2.37 -18.35 -16.09
C LYS A 71 -2.33 -18.97 -14.70
N ILE A 72 -2.29 -18.15 -13.65
CA ILE A 72 -2.07 -18.64 -12.28
C ILE A 72 -3.40 -19.00 -11.62
N GLU A 73 -4.38 -18.10 -11.65
CA GLU A 73 -5.71 -18.24 -11.02
C GLU A 73 -6.40 -19.60 -11.26
N PRO A 74 -6.49 -20.14 -12.49
CA PRO A 74 -7.14 -21.43 -12.71
C PRO A 74 -6.37 -22.62 -12.13
N LEU A 75 -5.04 -22.49 -11.97
CA LEU A 75 -4.16 -23.58 -11.54
C LEU A 75 -3.90 -23.59 -10.03
N VAL A 76 -4.17 -22.49 -9.31
CA VAL A 76 -3.87 -22.37 -7.87
C VAL A 76 -4.49 -23.51 -7.07
N ARG A 77 -5.74 -23.89 -7.34
CA ARG A 77 -6.42 -24.95 -6.58
C ARG A 77 -5.73 -26.31 -6.74
N GLU A 78 -5.39 -26.66 -7.98
CA GLU A 78 -4.70 -27.92 -8.28
C GLU A 78 -3.27 -27.93 -7.72
N MET A 79 -2.56 -26.80 -7.84
CA MET A 79 -1.21 -26.63 -7.31
C MET A 79 -1.17 -26.72 -5.77
N ASP A 80 -2.21 -26.22 -5.09
CA ASP A 80 -2.38 -26.33 -3.64
C ASP A 80 -2.63 -27.79 -3.23
N GLU A 81 -3.60 -28.45 -3.87
CA GLU A 81 -3.94 -29.87 -3.63
C GLU A 81 -2.74 -30.81 -3.83
N LYS A 82 -1.94 -30.58 -4.88
CA LYS A 82 -0.74 -31.38 -5.18
C LYS A 82 0.50 -30.91 -4.42
N SER A 83 0.44 -29.74 -3.78
CA SER A 83 1.58 -29.06 -3.16
C SER A 83 2.80 -28.95 -4.10
N GLN A 84 2.54 -28.77 -5.40
CA GLN A 84 3.55 -28.70 -6.45
C GLN A 84 3.21 -27.58 -7.42
N MET A 85 4.24 -26.84 -7.85
CA MET A 85 4.07 -25.75 -8.80
C MET A 85 4.04 -26.27 -10.23
N ASP A 86 3.05 -25.83 -11.01
CA ASP A 86 2.93 -26.22 -12.40
C ASP A 86 4.11 -25.68 -13.25
N PRO A 87 4.77 -26.51 -14.08
CA PRO A 87 5.90 -26.08 -14.91
C PRO A 87 5.57 -24.93 -15.86
N SER A 88 4.32 -24.83 -16.32
CA SER A 88 3.88 -23.74 -17.20
C SER A 88 3.88 -22.38 -16.48
N VAL A 89 3.56 -22.36 -15.18
CA VAL A 89 3.62 -21.15 -14.35
C VAL A 89 5.07 -20.71 -14.17
N ILE A 90 5.98 -21.65 -13.90
CA ILE A 90 7.42 -21.36 -13.76
C ILE A 90 7.99 -20.75 -15.05
N LYS A 91 7.64 -21.33 -16.20
CA LYS A 91 8.03 -20.85 -17.52
C LYS A 91 7.48 -19.46 -17.80
N ALA A 92 6.20 -19.23 -17.55
CA ALA A 92 5.57 -17.93 -17.75
C ALA A 92 6.20 -16.83 -16.87
N LEU A 93 6.60 -17.16 -15.64
CA LEU A 93 7.30 -16.22 -14.75
C LEU A 93 8.73 -15.89 -15.22
N PHE A 94 9.42 -16.80 -15.92
CA PHE A 94 10.70 -16.49 -16.59
C PHE A 94 10.48 -15.56 -17.79
N GLU A 95 9.53 -15.90 -18.65
CA GLU A 95 9.27 -15.18 -19.90
C GLU A 95 8.87 -13.72 -19.65
N ASN A 96 8.10 -13.47 -18.57
CA ASN A 96 7.71 -12.12 -18.17
C ASN A 96 8.77 -11.39 -17.31
N GLY A 97 9.95 -11.99 -17.08
CA GLY A 97 11.05 -11.38 -16.34
C GLY A 97 10.80 -11.18 -14.83
N VAL A 98 9.67 -11.67 -14.31
CA VAL A 98 9.24 -11.45 -12.91
C VAL A 98 10.06 -12.29 -11.94
N ARG A 99 10.51 -13.47 -12.36
CA ARG A 99 11.38 -14.32 -11.56
C ARG A 99 12.82 -14.17 -12.00
N ARG A 100 13.66 -13.64 -11.10
CA ARG A 100 15.10 -13.51 -11.33
C ARG A 100 15.73 -14.90 -11.45
N SER A 101 16.38 -15.18 -12.58
CA SER A 101 17.13 -16.42 -12.80
C SER A 101 18.45 -16.34 -12.06
N TYR A 102 18.50 -16.95 -10.88
CA TYR A 102 19.75 -17.45 -10.33
C TYR A 102 19.74 -18.94 -10.61
N TYR A 103 20.80 -19.47 -11.23
CA TYR A 103 20.94 -20.86 -11.71
C TYR A 103 20.33 -21.15 -13.10
N ALA A 104 21.08 -20.77 -14.13
CA ALA A 104 21.14 -21.51 -15.39
C ALA A 104 22.49 -22.24 -15.41
N ASN A 105 22.47 -23.57 -15.52
CA ASN A 105 23.62 -24.34 -16.02
C ASN A 105 23.50 -24.43 -17.54
#